data_AF-A0A554MVA0-F1
#
_entry.id   AF-A0A554MVA0-F1
#
_cell.length_a   1.000
_cell.length_b   1.000
_cell.length_c   1.000
_cell.angle_alpha   90.00
_cell.angle_beta   90.00
_cell.angle_gamma   90.00
#
_symmetry.space_group_name_H-M   'P 1'
#
loop_
_entity.id
_entity.type
_entity.pdbx_description
1 polymer ?
#
loop_
_entity_poly.entity_id
_entity_poly.type
_entity_poly.pdbx_seq_one_letter_code
_entity_poly.pdbx_strand_id
1 'polypeptide(L)'
;MSFYARISGYLTYRTHDHLDAAIERLTRGAWLNDDEQWLVRGHPREIRTDATTDHERNLLAIPAGVYQNLGRITTELFAGATVGVLVTSSNDACFDAWIETPLPEAADVPPGEGGDVSSIRCIDLEHFARTQGLGVKQLGDPGHFQWQQDVLDAFHDQHDPNVLGILESTHRPPE
;
A
#
# COMPACT_ATOMS: atom_id res chain seq x y z
N MET A 1 19.63 -6.35 1.73
CA MET A 1 18.91 -6.28 3.02
C MET A 1 17.43 -6.14 2.71
N SER A 2 16.60 -7.05 3.22
CA SER A 2 15.13 -7.02 3.04
C SER A 2 14.51 -5.92 3.90
N PHE A 3 13.39 -5.37 3.46
CA PHE A 3 12.56 -4.42 4.19
C PHE A 3 11.13 -4.94 4.23
N TYR A 4 10.53 -5.06 5.41
CA TYR A 4 9.14 -5.47 5.57
C TYR A 4 8.28 -4.27 5.95
N ALA A 5 7.14 -4.12 5.29
CA ALA A 5 6.17 -3.08 5.61
C ALA A 5 4.76 -3.64 5.58
N ARG A 6 3.91 -3.18 6.50
CA ARG A 6 2.47 -3.43 6.41
C ARG A 6 1.88 -2.41 5.45
N ILE A 7 1.20 -2.90 4.42
CA ILE A 7 0.64 -2.08 3.33
C ILE A 7 -0.81 -2.48 3.11
N SER A 8 -1.65 -1.50 2.85
CA SER A 8 -3.02 -1.66 2.35
C SER A 8 -3.34 -0.47 1.45
N GLY A 9 -4.13 -0.67 0.40
CA GLY A 9 -4.43 0.45 -0.48
C GLY A 9 -5.21 0.10 -1.73
N TYR A 10 -5.46 1.12 -2.55
CA TYR A 10 -5.96 0.96 -3.90
C TYR A 10 -5.53 2.11 -4.79
N LEU A 11 -5.48 1.84 -6.10
CA LEU A 11 -5.15 2.78 -7.15
C LEU A 11 -6.08 2.56 -8.34
N THR A 12 -6.68 3.63 -8.84
CA THR A 12 -7.45 3.63 -10.09
C THR A 12 -6.66 4.37 -11.15
N TYR A 13 -6.40 3.71 -12.27
CA TYR A 13 -5.57 4.20 -13.35
C TYR A 13 -6.40 4.83 -14.47
N ARG A 14 -5.77 5.76 -15.18
CA ARG A 14 -6.38 6.46 -16.32
C ARG A 14 -6.69 5.52 -17.49
N THR A 15 -5.83 4.55 -17.76
CA THR A 15 -5.97 3.62 -18.88
C THR A 15 -5.56 2.20 -18.49
N HIS A 16 -5.98 1.21 -19.29
CA HIS A 16 -5.56 -0.19 -19.14
C HIS A 16 -4.03 -0.32 -19.22
N ASP A 17 -3.38 0.37 -20.16
CA ASP A 17 -1.90 0.32 -20.28
C ASP A 17 -1.16 0.71 -18.98
N HIS A 18 -1.70 1.66 -18.21
CA HIS A 18 -1.10 2.03 -16.92
C HIS A 18 -1.31 0.95 -15.86
N LEU A 19 -2.51 0.35 -15.83
CA LEU A 19 -2.79 -0.79 -14.94
C LEU A 19 -1.88 -1.98 -15.29
N ASP A 20 -1.77 -2.32 -16.58
CA ASP A 20 -0.91 -3.40 -17.06
C ASP A 20 0.56 -3.17 -16.69
N ALA A 21 1.05 -1.94 -16.81
CA ALA A 21 2.40 -1.60 -16.39
C ALA A 21 2.62 -1.78 -14.88
N ALA A 22 1.62 -1.44 -14.05
CA ALA A 22 1.66 -1.67 -12.61
C ALA A 22 1.65 -3.17 -12.28
N ILE A 23 0.80 -3.96 -12.94
CA ILE A 23 0.76 -5.43 -12.80
C ILE A 23 2.09 -6.04 -13.21
N GLU A 24 2.65 -5.67 -14.37
CA GLU A 24 3.95 -6.17 -14.83
C GLU A 24 5.07 -5.83 -13.82
N ARG A 25 5.04 -4.62 -13.25
CA ARG A 25 5.98 -4.21 -12.20
C ARG A 25 5.83 -5.10 -10.96
N LEU A 26 4.59 -5.40 -10.57
CA LEU A 26 4.31 -6.22 -9.39
C LEU A 26 4.69 -7.69 -9.59
N THR A 27 4.41 -8.26 -10.77
CA THR A 27 4.76 -9.62 -11.14
C THR A 27 6.28 -9.79 -11.24
N ARG A 28 7.00 -8.84 -11.86
CA ARG A 28 8.48 -8.85 -11.90
C ARG A 28 9.11 -8.77 -10.51
N GLY A 29 8.45 -8.10 -9.57
CA GLY A 29 8.87 -8.03 -8.18
C GLY A 29 8.45 -9.23 -7.32
N ALA A 30 7.78 -10.22 -7.92
CA ALA A 30 7.21 -11.38 -7.26
C ALA A 30 6.23 -11.01 -6.12
N TRP A 31 5.45 -9.94 -6.27
CA TRP A 31 4.32 -9.68 -5.37
C TRP A 31 3.01 -10.26 -5.91
N LEU A 32 2.92 -10.37 -7.23
CA LEU A 32 1.87 -11.08 -7.95
C LEU A 32 2.47 -12.30 -8.68
N ASN A 33 1.67 -13.33 -8.90
CA ASN A 33 1.96 -14.38 -9.88
C ASN A 33 1.32 -14.06 -11.25
N ASP A 34 1.44 -14.99 -12.20
CA ASP A 34 0.88 -14.85 -13.54
C ASP A 34 -0.67 -14.81 -13.55
N ASP A 35 -1.31 -15.30 -12.48
CA ASP A 35 -2.76 -15.25 -12.27
C ASP A 35 -3.18 -13.99 -11.46
N GLU A 36 -2.27 -13.02 -11.29
CA GLU A 36 -2.46 -11.79 -10.51
C GLU A 36 -2.83 -12.01 -9.03
N GLN A 37 -2.51 -13.17 -8.48
CA GLN A 37 -2.71 -13.48 -7.07
C GLN A 37 -1.53 -12.97 -6.24
N TRP A 38 -1.84 -12.43 -5.06
CA TRP A 38 -0.81 -11.90 -4.17
C TRP A 38 0.00 -13.02 -3.53
N LEU A 39 1.32 -12.87 -3.52
CA LEU A 39 2.26 -13.86 -2.99
C LEU A 39 2.75 -13.52 -1.57
N VAL A 40 3.03 -14.55 -0.80
CA VAL A 40 3.74 -14.44 0.47
C VAL A 40 5.24 -14.41 0.18
N ARG A 41 5.89 -13.26 0.44
CA ARG A 41 7.36 -13.09 0.30
C ARG A 41 7.90 -13.52 -1.07
N GLY A 42 7.09 -13.37 -2.11
CA GLY A 42 7.41 -13.77 -3.48
C GLY A 42 7.62 -15.26 -3.72
N HIS A 43 7.14 -16.11 -2.82
CA HIS A 43 7.11 -17.54 -3.06
C HIS A 43 5.91 -17.90 -3.96
N PRO A 44 6.12 -18.40 -5.19
CA PRO A 44 5.07 -18.52 -6.22
C PRO A 44 3.97 -19.53 -5.90
N ARG A 45 4.17 -20.38 -4.86
CA ARG A 45 3.17 -21.36 -4.40
C ARG A 45 2.50 -20.97 -3.08
N GLU A 46 2.92 -19.86 -2.47
CA GLU A 46 2.30 -19.36 -1.24
C GLU A 46 1.42 -18.17 -1.58
N ILE A 47 0.17 -18.47 -1.94
CA ILE A 47 -0.84 -17.46 -2.25
C ILE A 47 -1.30 -16.85 -0.93
N ARG A 48 -1.16 -15.52 -0.81
CA ARG A 48 -1.70 -14.72 0.29
C ARG A 48 -3.21 -14.56 0.15
N THR A 49 -3.64 -14.14 -1.04
CA THR A 49 -5.05 -13.88 -1.35
C THR A 49 -5.24 -13.87 -2.86
N ASP A 50 -6.50 -13.98 -3.28
CA ASP A 50 -6.90 -13.99 -4.69
C ASP A 50 -6.60 -12.66 -5.39
N ALA A 51 -6.79 -12.64 -6.71
CA ALA A 51 -6.62 -11.43 -7.50
C ALA A 51 -7.54 -10.32 -7.02
N THR A 52 -6.96 -9.14 -6.79
CA THR A 52 -7.66 -7.93 -6.36
C THR A 52 -7.51 -6.81 -7.40
N THR A 53 -7.37 -7.21 -8.66
CA THR A 53 -7.38 -6.35 -9.83
C THR A 53 -8.77 -6.35 -10.45
N ASP A 54 -9.28 -5.17 -10.79
CA ASP A 54 -10.47 -5.01 -11.61
C ASP A 54 -10.09 -4.26 -12.90
N HIS A 55 -9.95 -5.05 -13.96
CA HIS A 55 -9.56 -4.59 -15.28
C HIS A 55 -10.62 -3.68 -15.93
N GLU A 56 -11.91 -3.87 -15.65
CA GLU A 56 -12.98 -3.02 -16.23
C GLU A 56 -12.95 -1.59 -15.66
N ARG A 57 -12.53 -1.45 -14.40
CA ARG A 57 -12.42 -0.17 -13.70
C ARG A 57 -11.01 0.39 -13.66
N ASN A 58 -10.03 -0.25 -14.30
CA ASN A 58 -8.61 0.11 -14.18
C ASN A 58 -8.15 0.19 -12.72
N LEU A 59 -8.60 -0.72 -11.87
CA LEU A 59 -8.39 -0.67 -10.43
C LEU A 59 -7.43 -1.77 -9.99
N LEU A 60 -6.40 -1.38 -9.24
CA LEU A 60 -5.55 -2.28 -8.48
C LEU A 60 -5.82 -2.04 -6.99
N ALA A 61 -6.26 -3.06 -6.26
CA ALA A 61 -6.28 -3.01 -4.81
C ALA A 61 -5.12 -3.82 -4.22
N ILE A 62 -4.46 -3.27 -3.20
CA ILE A 62 -3.41 -3.93 -2.43
C ILE A 62 -4.03 -4.41 -1.11
N PRO A 63 -4.21 -5.72 -0.91
CA PRO A 63 -4.84 -6.24 0.29
C PRO A 63 -3.97 -5.98 1.51
N ALA A 64 -4.60 -5.77 2.67
CA ALA A 64 -3.88 -5.52 3.90
C ALA A 64 -2.91 -6.67 4.22
N GLY A 65 -1.63 -6.34 4.45
CA GLY A 65 -0.64 -7.38 4.68
C GLY A 65 0.78 -6.87 4.86
N VAL A 66 1.65 -7.73 5.39
CA VAL A 66 3.10 -7.45 5.49
C VAL A 66 3.80 -7.89 4.21
N TYR A 67 4.36 -6.96 3.46
CA TYR A 67 5.04 -7.18 2.19
C TYR A 67 6.55 -6.99 2.33
N GLN A 68 7.30 -7.87 1.65
CA GLN A 68 8.75 -7.74 1.56
C GLN A 68 9.10 -6.83 0.38
N ASN A 69 9.84 -5.76 0.63
CA ASN A 69 10.36 -4.77 -0.31
C ASN A 69 9.32 -3.97 -1.11
N LEU A 70 8.02 -4.28 -1.04
CA LEU A 70 6.98 -3.55 -1.78
C LEU A 70 6.94 -2.07 -1.41
N GLY A 71 7.07 -1.75 -0.12
CA GLY A 71 7.10 -0.37 0.38
C GLY A 71 8.27 0.48 -0.13
N ARG A 72 9.22 -0.12 -0.88
CA ARG A 72 10.31 0.63 -1.54
C ARG A 72 9.94 1.13 -2.94
N ILE A 73 8.85 0.62 -3.52
CA ILE A 73 8.44 0.93 -4.89
C ILE A 73 7.00 1.42 -4.98
N THR A 74 6.29 1.58 -3.84
CA THR A 74 4.89 2.03 -3.81
C THR A 74 4.67 3.32 -4.59
N THR A 75 5.59 4.27 -4.48
CA THR A 75 5.55 5.53 -5.25
C THR A 75 5.54 5.30 -6.76
N GLU A 76 6.32 4.33 -7.29
CA GLU A 76 6.34 4.02 -8.73
C GLU A 76 4.98 3.50 -9.23
N LEU A 77 4.14 2.94 -8.35
CA LEU A 77 2.83 2.44 -8.73
C LEU A 77 1.82 3.56 -9.03
N PHE A 78 2.12 4.82 -8.69
CA PHE A 78 1.20 5.95 -8.91
C PHE A 78 1.26 6.53 -10.33
N ALA A 79 2.17 6.08 -11.20
CA ALA A 79 2.18 6.53 -12.60
C ALA A 79 0.86 6.18 -13.30
N GLY A 80 0.16 7.18 -13.83
CA GLY A 80 -1.18 7.04 -14.41
C GLY A 80 -2.32 6.94 -13.42
N ALA A 81 -2.06 7.01 -12.11
CA ALA A 81 -3.11 6.95 -11.08
C ALA A 81 -3.91 8.25 -11.05
N THR A 82 -5.24 8.12 -11.01
CA THR A 82 -6.20 9.23 -10.98
C THR A 82 -6.82 9.39 -9.59
N VAL A 83 -7.03 8.28 -8.91
CA VAL A 83 -7.58 8.21 -7.55
C VAL A 83 -6.86 7.08 -6.83
N GLY A 84 -6.62 7.23 -5.54
CA GLY A 84 -6.14 6.14 -4.72
C GLY A 84 -5.50 6.59 -3.42
N VAL A 85 -5.20 5.60 -2.60
CA VAL A 85 -4.47 5.77 -1.34
C VAL A 85 -3.69 4.50 -1.06
N LEU A 86 -2.40 4.65 -0.74
CA LEU A 86 -1.60 3.57 -0.17
C LEU A 86 -1.21 3.95 1.25
N VAL A 87 -1.54 3.09 2.21
CA VAL A 87 -1.21 3.26 3.63
C VAL A 87 -0.11 2.28 3.97
N THR A 88 1.03 2.80 4.44
CA THR A 88 2.19 1.99 4.77
C THR A 88 2.65 2.28 6.19
N SER A 89 3.01 1.22 6.92
CA SER A 89 3.80 1.33 8.14
C SER A 89 4.89 0.28 8.19
N SER A 90 5.93 0.56 8.97
CA SER A 90 7.02 -0.37 9.21
C SER A 90 7.57 -0.21 10.62
N ASN A 91 8.01 -1.32 11.19
CA ASN A 91 8.90 -1.37 12.35
C ASN A 91 10.29 -1.92 11.98
N ASP A 92 10.52 -2.14 10.68
CA ASP A 92 11.74 -2.67 10.10
C ASP A 92 12.69 -1.51 9.80
N ALA A 93 13.85 -1.49 10.47
CA ALA A 93 14.85 -0.42 10.43
C ALA A 93 14.40 0.97 10.97
N CYS A 94 13.12 1.34 10.85
CA CYS A 94 12.52 2.51 11.49
C CYS A 94 11.08 2.22 11.95
N PHE A 95 10.59 2.96 12.94
CA PHE A 95 9.21 2.92 13.39
C PHE A 95 8.46 4.11 12.77
N ASP A 96 8.01 3.93 11.53
CA ASP A 96 7.42 4.98 10.72
C ASP A 96 6.15 4.52 10.03
N ALA A 97 5.29 5.49 9.70
CA ALA A 97 4.16 5.28 8.82
C ALA A 97 3.99 6.47 7.87
N TRP A 98 3.41 6.21 6.71
CA TRP A 98 3.09 7.24 5.73
C TRP A 98 1.87 6.85 4.91
N ILE A 99 1.24 7.86 4.34
CA ILE A 99 0.11 7.71 3.44
C ILE A 99 0.44 8.40 2.12
N GLU A 100 0.31 7.67 1.03
CA GLU A 100 0.55 8.16 -0.32
C GLU A 100 -0.78 8.36 -1.05
N THR A 101 -0.90 9.44 -1.79
CA THR A 101 -2.07 9.73 -2.66
C THR A 101 -1.57 10.29 -4.00
N PRO A 102 -2.28 10.05 -5.12
CA PRO A 102 -1.81 10.50 -6.43
C PRO A 102 -1.71 12.03 -6.49
N LEU A 103 -0.67 12.52 -7.14
CA LEU A 103 -0.62 13.92 -7.57
C LEU A 103 -1.52 14.13 -8.79
N PRO A 104 -2.09 15.33 -9.01
CA PRO A 104 -2.90 15.62 -10.19
C PRO A 104 -2.20 15.28 -11.51
N GLU A 105 -0.90 15.56 -11.61
CA GLU A 105 -0.04 15.31 -12.77
C GLU A 105 0.31 13.83 -12.98
N ALA A 106 0.06 12.96 -12.00
CA ALA A 106 0.38 11.54 -12.10
C ALA A 106 -0.37 10.86 -13.25
N ALA A 107 -1.59 11.31 -13.54
CA ALA A 107 -2.44 10.82 -14.62
C ALA A 107 -1.88 11.09 -16.03
N ASP A 108 -0.94 12.02 -16.18
CA ASP A 108 -0.30 12.36 -17.46
C ASP A 108 1.06 11.68 -17.65
N VAL A 109 1.59 10.99 -16.61
CA VAL A 109 2.84 10.25 -16.70
C VAL A 109 2.65 8.99 -17.55
N PRO A 110 3.52 8.72 -18.55
CA PRO A 110 3.37 7.55 -19.41
C PRO A 110 3.40 6.21 -18.65
N PRO A 111 2.76 5.15 -19.20
CA PRO A 111 2.79 3.82 -18.60
C PRO A 111 4.22 3.31 -18.36
N GLY A 112 4.49 2.83 -17.15
CA GLY A 112 5.78 2.25 -16.78
C GLY A 112 6.90 3.27 -16.54
N GLU A 113 6.62 4.57 -16.68
CA GLU A 113 7.54 5.63 -16.29
C GLU A 113 7.37 6.03 -14.82
N GLY A 114 8.38 6.70 -14.26
CA GLY A 114 8.35 7.26 -12.92
C GLY A 114 8.39 8.78 -12.94
N GLY A 115 8.32 9.40 -11.78
CA GLY A 115 8.40 10.85 -11.64
C GLY A 115 7.76 11.31 -10.34
N ASP A 116 7.44 12.59 -10.27
CA ASP A 116 6.66 13.16 -9.18
C ASP A 116 5.18 12.74 -9.36
N VAL A 117 4.84 11.56 -8.86
CA VAL A 117 3.53 10.90 -9.08
C VAL A 117 2.67 10.77 -7.84
N SER A 118 3.25 10.89 -6.63
CA SER A 118 2.51 10.80 -5.39
C SER A 118 2.92 11.88 -4.40
N SER A 119 1.95 12.31 -3.59
CA SER A 119 2.20 13.08 -2.39
C SER A 119 2.33 12.11 -1.22
N ILE A 120 3.34 12.33 -0.36
CA ILE A 120 3.61 11.48 0.80
C ILE A 120 3.35 12.31 2.06
N ARG A 121 2.43 11.83 2.91
CA ARG A 121 2.22 12.36 4.24
C ARG A 121 2.82 11.41 5.28
N CYS A 122 3.99 11.78 5.80
CA CYS A 122 4.62 11.05 6.91
C CYS A 122 3.82 11.24 8.20
N ILE A 123 3.73 10.16 8.98
CA ILE A 123 2.98 10.10 10.23
C ILE A 123 3.95 9.79 11.35
N ASP A 124 4.06 10.71 12.30
CA ASP A 124 4.76 10.48 13.56
C ASP A 124 3.94 9.49 14.41
N LEU A 125 4.40 8.24 14.45
CA LEU A 125 3.71 7.16 15.16
C LEU A 125 3.74 7.33 16.69
N GLU A 126 4.72 8.01 17.26
CA GLU A 126 4.69 8.33 18.70
C GLU A 126 3.66 9.39 19.01
N HIS A 127 3.59 10.45 18.19
CA HIS A 127 2.55 11.46 18.32
C HIS A 127 1.17 10.82 18.13
N PHE A 128 1.00 10.00 17.10
CA PHE A 128 -0.22 9.23 16.86
C PHE A 128 -0.60 8.39 18.08
N ALA A 129 0.33 7.60 18.64
CA ALA A 129 0.11 6.78 19.83
C ALA A 129 -0.40 7.60 21.03
N ARG A 130 0.13 8.81 21.26
CA ARG A 130 -0.37 9.73 22.30
C ARG A 130 -1.82 10.14 22.03
N THR A 131 -2.15 10.50 20.79
CA THR A 131 -3.53 10.90 20.42
C THR A 131 -4.54 9.78 20.53
N GLN A 132 -4.10 8.53 20.35
CA GLN A 132 -4.94 7.33 20.53
C GLN A 132 -5.00 6.83 21.98
N GLY A 133 -4.35 7.50 22.92
CA GLY A 133 -4.32 7.08 24.33
C GLY A 133 -3.45 5.86 24.62
N LEU A 134 -2.60 5.43 23.68
CA LEU A 134 -1.68 4.30 23.84
C LEU A 134 -0.40 4.67 24.60
N GLY A 135 -0.15 5.97 24.79
CA GLY A 135 1.08 6.48 25.40
C GLY A 135 2.31 6.25 24.52
N VAL A 136 3.50 6.37 25.10
CA VAL A 136 4.78 6.12 24.39
C VAL A 136 5.66 5.22 25.25
N LYS A 137 6.27 4.21 24.62
CA LYS A 137 7.29 3.35 25.24
C LYS A 137 8.62 3.52 24.51
N GLN A 138 9.68 3.71 25.28
CA GLN A 138 11.04 3.78 24.75
C GLN A 138 11.58 2.37 24.48
N LEU A 139 12.60 2.29 23.62
CA LEU A 139 13.30 1.03 23.38
C LEU A 139 13.93 0.54 24.70
N GLY A 140 13.57 -0.67 25.11
CA GLY A 140 14.00 -1.29 26.37
C GLY A 140 12.95 -1.27 27.48
N ASP A 141 11.87 -0.50 27.33
CA ASP A 141 10.75 -0.56 28.26
C ASP A 141 10.05 -1.92 28.19
N PRO A 142 9.59 -2.48 29.34
CA PRO A 142 8.77 -3.68 29.33
C PRO A 142 7.53 -3.53 28.42
N GLY A 143 7.38 -4.45 27.47
CA GLY A 143 6.27 -4.44 26.52
C GLY A 143 6.42 -3.47 25.34
N HIS A 144 7.59 -2.88 25.09
CA HIS A 144 7.82 -1.98 23.95
C HIS A 144 7.38 -2.59 22.60
N PHE A 145 7.77 -3.85 22.30
CA PHE A 145 7.40 -4.48 21.03
C PHE A 145 5.90 -4.73 20.87
N GLN A 146 5.20 -5.05 21.98
CA GLN A 146 3.75 -5.17 21.96
C GLN A 146 3.11 -3.80 21.69
N TRP A 147 3.58 -2.76 22.38
CA TRP A 147 3.11 -1.39 22.13
C TRP A 147 3.33 -0.95 20.68
N GLN A 148 4.47 -1.28 20.05
CA GLN A 148 4.66 -0.99 18.63
C GLN A 148 3.60 -1.67 17.77
N GLN A 149 3.29 -2.95 18.03
CA GLN A 149 2.23 -3.67 17.31
C GLN A 149 0.86 -3.00 17.52
N ASP A 150 0.51 -2.67 18.77
CA ASP A 150 -0.76 -2.03 19.11
C ASP A 150 -0.91 -0.66 18.41
N VAL A 151 0.17 0.11 18.31
CA VAL A 151 0.19 1.40 17.60
C VAL A 151 0.01 1.21 16.09
N LEU A 152 0.68 0.21 15.49
CA LEU A 152 0.50 -0.09 14.07
C LEU A 152 -0.91 -0.60 13.77
N ASP A 153 -1.47 -1.45 14.63
CA ASP A 153 -2.85 -1.93 14.51
C ASP A 153 -3.84 -0.76 14.56
N ALA A 154 -3.72 0.12 15.56
CA ALA A 154 -4.56 1.31 15.65
C ALA A 154 -4.40 2.26 14.45
N PHE A 155 -3.18 2.39 13.92
CA PHE A 155 -2.90 3.19 12.73
C PHE A 155 -3.62 2.62 11.50
N HIS A 156 -3.48 1.32 11.25
CA HIS A 156 -4.12 0.66 10.11
C HIS A 156 -5.65 0.59 10.26
N ASP A 157 -6.18 0.37 11.47
CA ASP A 157 -7.62 0.41 11.72
C ASP A 157 -8.24 1.79 11.42
N GLN A 158 -7.48 2.87 11.66
CA GLN A 158 -7.94 4.23 11.38
C GLN A 158 -7.79 4.65 9.91
N HIS A 159 -6.75 4.15 9.23
CA HIS A 159 -6.33 4.71 7.94
C HIS A 159 -6.49 3.77 6.75
N ASP A 160 -6.50 2.45 6.94
CA ASP A 160 -6.62 1.52 5.82
C ASP A 160 -7.94 1.74 5.07
N PRO A 161 -7.91 1.80 3.73
CA PRO A 161 -9.14 1.81 2.96
C PRO A 161 -9.85 0.47 3.09
N ASN A 162 -11.18 0.48 3.02
CA ASN A 162 -11.98 -0.74 2.93
C ASN A 162 -11.82 -1.38 1.54
N VAL A 163 -10.74 -2.12 1.34
CA VAL A 163 -10.39 -2.78 0.07
C VAL A 163 -11.51 -3.68 -0.45
N LEU A 164 -12.12 -4.48 0.44
CA LEU A 164 -13.24 -5.35 0.05
C LEU A 164 -14.43 -4.52 -0.44
N GLY A 165 -14.82 -3.48 0.30
CA GLY A 165 -15.90 -2.59 -0.12
C GLY A 165 -15.62 -1.87 -1.43
N ILE A 166 -14.36 -1.52 -1.71
CA ILE A 166 -13.95 -0.89 -2.99
C ILE A 166 -14.09 -1.89 -4.14
N LEU A 167 -13.60 -3.12 -3.96
CA LEU A 167 -13.73 -4.19 -4.96
C LEU A 167 -15.19 -4.54 -5.24
N GLU A 168 -16.03 -4.60 -4.20
CA GLU A 168 -17.47 -4.89 -4.33
C GLU A 168 -18.30 -3.71 -4.85
N SER A 169 -17.78 -2.47 -4.77
CA SER A 169 -18.52 -1.29 -5.23
C SER A 169 -18.71 -1.30 -6.74
N THR A 170 -19.96 -1.17 -7.19
CA THR A 170 -20.33 -1.16 -8.62
C THR A 170 -20.15 0.18 -9.31
N HIS A 171 -19.67 1.20 -8.60
CA HIS A 171 -19.64 2.58 -9.10
C HIS A 171 -18.27 2.90 -9.69
N ARG A 172 -18.26 3.36 -10.95
CA ARG A 172 -17.17 4.19 -11.47
C ARG A 172 -17.04 5.42 -10.57
N PRO A 173 -15.82 5.93 -10.31
CA PRO A 173 -15.67 7.24 -9.68
C PRO A 173 -16.47 8.27 -10.51
N PRO A 174 -17.15 9.23 -9.86
CA PRO A 174 -17.86 10.28 -10.60
C PRO A 174 -16.86 11.06 -11.48
N GLU A 175 -17.25 11.29 -12.74
CA GLU A 175 -16.51 12.09 -13.74
C GLU A 175 -16.24 13.53 -13.28
#